data_AF-A0A946W4W8-F1
#
_entry.id   AF-A0A946W4W8-F1
#
_cell.length_a   1.000
_cell.length_b   1.000
_cell.length_c   1.000
_cell.angle_alpha   90.00
_cell.angle_beta   90.00
_cell.angle_gamma   90.00
#
_symmetry.space_group_name_H-M   'P 1'
#
loop_
_entity.id
_entity.type
_entity.pdbx_description
1 polymer ?
#
loop_
_entity_poly.entity_id
_entity_poly.type
_entity_poly.pdbx_seq_one_letter_code
_entity_poly.pdbx_strand_id
1 'polypeptide(L)'
;MKKLSLVIALFICLVVVSPKVNATGLRTDFDEFQITTVDLNLGKNVQKIWTLSYSGDELPVTVVKRKTLEGTEYVVHSNHFEVSYAMCATGFGTKEVRNSWSNVPKRITNAVLNKDEMKRQQIITPNKVDDETALGLIACFLPDLINDGYTHLLN
;
A
#
# COMPACT_ATOMS: atom_id res chain seq x y z
N MET A 1 22.42 17.00 56.31
CA MET A 1 21.60 17.04 55.08
C MET A 1 22.36 17.95 54.11
N LYS A 2 22.77 17.61 52.89
CA LYS A 2 22.29 16.67 51.87
C LYS A 2 23.51 16.15 51.08
N LYS A 3 23.54 14.86 50.76
CA LYS A 3 24.48 14.27 49.79
C LYS A 3 24.04 14.74 48.40
N LEU A 4 24.82 15.57 47.72
CA LEU A 4 24.52 15.95 46.34
C LEU A 4 25.28 15.02 45.41
N SER A 5 24.50 14.19 44.72
CA SER A 5 24.91 13.11 43.82
C SER A 5 25.71 13.66 42.64
N LEU A 6 26.94 13.20 42.49
CA LEU A 6 27.83 13.44 41.36
C LEU A 6 27.47 12.46 40.24
N VAL A 7 26.34 12.69 39.58
CA VAL A 7 26.00 12.02 38.30
C VAL A 7 25.56 13.11 37.34
N ILE A 8 26.56 13.81 36.81
CA ILE A 8 26.41 14.80 35.76
C ILE A 8 26.00 14.05 34.50
N ALA A 9 24.80 14.37 34.03
CA ALA A 9 24.16 13.84 32.87
C ALA A 9 25.02 13.99 31.61
N LEU A 10 25.35 12.87 30.98
CA LEU A 10 25.83 12.83 29.60
C LEU A 10 24.85 12.00 28.77
N PHE A 11 23.66 12.56 28.51
CA PHE A 11 22.77 12.07 27.47
C PHE A 11 23.05 12.89 26.20
N ILE A 12 24.01 12.42 25.40
CA ILE A 12 24.21 12.92 24.04
C ILE A 12 23.06 12.33 23.20
N CYS A 13 22.00 13.09 22.99
CA CYS A 13 21.02 12.80 21.95
C CYS A 13 21.70 13.04 20.59
N LEU A 14 22.11 11.96 19.94
CA LEU A 14 22.52 11.99 18.54
C LEU A 14 21.23 12.03 17.69
N VAL A 15 20.71 13.24 17.43
CA VAL A 15 19.63 13.43 16.45
C VAL A 15 20.27 13.43 15.06
N VAL A 16 20.18 12.30 14.37
CA VAL A 16 20.55 12.21 12.96
C VAL A 16 19.42 12.83 12.15
N VAL A 17 19.53 14.12 11.83
CA VAL A 17 18.65 14.74 10.83
C VAL A 17 19.22 14.38 9.46
N SER A 18 18.58 13.43 8.77
CA SER A 18 18.88 13.15 7.37
C SER A 18 18.41 14.33 6.52
N PRO A 19 19.27 14.94 5.68
CA PRO A 19 18.80 15.92 4.70
C PRO A 19 17.85 15.24 3.71
N LYS A 20 16.68 15.85 3.47
CA LYS A 20 15.79 15.45 2.37
C LYS A 20 16.50 15.79 1.04
N VAL A 21 17.11 14.78 0.43
CA VAL A 21 17.61 14.87 -0.94
C VAL A 21 16.38 14.81 -1.84
N ASN A 22 16.00 15.94 -2.44
CA ASN A 22 14.98 15.96 -3.49
C ASN A 22 15.59 15.35 -4.77
N ALA A 23 15.42 14.03 -4.91
CA ALA A 23 15.54 13.38 -6.20
C ALA A 23 14.35 13.85 -7.05
N THR A 24 14.64 14.55 -8.15
CA THR A 24 13.65 14.96 -9.14
C THR A 24 12.94 13.71 -9.67
N GLY A 25 11.70 13.47 -9.21
CA GLY A 25 10.82 12.42 -9.72
C GLY A 25 10.09 11.56 -8.69
N LEU A 26 10.39 11.64 -7.38
CA LEU A 26 9.60 10.92 -6.37
C LEU A 26 8.33 11.70 -5.98
N ARG A 27 7.18 11.02 -6.03
CA ARG A 27 5.88 11.54 -5.59
C ARG A 27 5.84 11.57 -4.06
N THR A 28 6.32 12.65 -3.47
CA THR A 28 6.31 12.86 -2.01
C THR A 28 4.90 13.07 -1.43
N ASP A 29 3.91 13.29 -2.28
CA ASP A 29 2.53 13.60 -1.87
C ASP A 29 1.80 12.39 -1.25
N PHE A 30 2.38 11.19 -1.34
CA PHE A 30 1.80 9.93 -0.82
C PHE A 30 2.65 9.28 0.28
N ASP A 31 3.56 10.03 0.89
CA ASP A 31 4.49 9.52 1.92
C ASP A 31 3.76 9.20 3.24
N GLU A 32 2.59 9.80 3.47
CA GLU A 32 1.74 9.53 4.63
C GLU A 32 0.55 8.69 4.18
N PHE A 33 0.20 7.65 4.96
CA PHE A 33 -1.00 6.87 4.71
C PHE A 33 -1.57 6.31 6.02
N GLN A 34 -2.88 6.09 6.02
CA GLN A 34 -3.60 5.48 7.13
C GLN A 34 -4.31 4.22 6.65
N ILE A 35 -4.18 3.15 7.46
CA ILE A 35 -4.85 1.88 7.20
C ILE A 35 -5.79 1.59 8.37
N THR A 36 -7.07 1.42 8.07
CA THR A 36 -8.09 1.09 9.07
C THR A 36 -8.74 -0.25 8.73
N THR A 37 -8.96 -1.09 9.74
CA THR A 37 -9.65 -2.37 9.53
C THR A 37 -11.16 -2.14 9.52
N VAL A 38 -11.85 -2.75 8.57
CA VAL A 38 -13.31 -2.71 8.48
C VAL A 38 -13.86 -4.07 8.88
N ASP A 39 -14.63 -4.11 9.96
CA ASP A 39 -15.26 -5.34 10.44
C ASP A 39 -16.59 -5.59 9.69
N LEU A 40 -16.48 -6.30 8.57
CA LEU A 40 -17.62 -6.73 7.76
C LEU A 40 -17.49 -8.21 7.43
N ASN A 41 -18.52 -8.98 7.79
CA ASN A 41 -18.63 -10.40 7.44
C ASN A 41 -19.06 -10.56 5.97
N LEU A 42 -18.12 -10.45 5.02
CA LEU A 42 -18.39 -10.58 3.58
C LEU A 42 -18.17 -12.01 3.05
N GLY A 43 -19.17 -12.90 3.19
CA GLY A 43 -19.17 -14.21 2.51
C GLY A 43 -17.96 -15.12 2.80
N LYS A 44 -17.90 -16.30 2.17
CA LYS A 44 -16.95 -17.36 2.57
C LYS A 44 -15.49 -17.14 2.16
N ASN A 45 -15.22 -16.23 1.22
CA ASN A 45 -13.91 -16.08 0.57
C ASN A 45 -13.20 -14.75 0.85
N VAL A 46 -13.84 -13.82 1.57
CA VAL A 46 -13.21 -12.60 2.08
C VAL A 46 -12.78 -12.88 3.51
N GLN A 47 -11.51 -12.62 3.81
CA GLN A 47 -10.97 -12.86 5.15
C GLN A 47 -10.93 -11.59 5.98
N LYS A 48 -10.52 -10.48 5.37
CA LYS A 48 -10.31 -9.19 6.01
C LYS A 48 -10.48 -8.08 5.00
N ILE A 49 -10.87 -6.91 5.48
CA ILE A 49 -11.06 -5.72 4.68
C ILE A 49 -10.37 -4.58 5.41
N TRP A 50 -9.67 -3.75 4.64
CA TRP A 50 -9.09 -2.51 5.13
C TRP A 50 -9.46 -1.35 4.22
N THR A 51 -9.43 -0.16 4.79
CA THR A 51 -9.50 1.10 4.08
C THR A 51 -8.13 1.74 4.13
N LEU A 52 -7.60 2.13 2.98
CA LEU A 52 -6.32 2.82 2.79
C LEU A 52 -6.59 4.24 2.25
N SER A 53 -6.04 5.25 2.92
CA SER A 53 -6.08 6.66 2.53
C SER A 53 -4.70 7.29 2.69
N TYR A 54 -4.33 8.25 1.85
CA TYR A 54 -3.04 8.97 1.88
C TYR A 54 -3.14 10.35 2.57
N SER A 55 -4.33 10.93 2.71
CA SER A 55 -4.59 12.14 3.50
C SER A 55 -6.08 12.32 3.86
N GLY A 56 -6.42 13.39 4.60
CA GLY A 56 -7.69 13.54 5.32
C GLY A 56 -8.93 13.87 4.47
N ASP A 57 -8.75 14.35 3.24
CA ASP A 57 -9.85 14.78 2.34
C ASP A 57 -10.04 13.83 1.13
N GLU A 58 -9.35 12.69 1.11
CA GLU A 58 -9.21 11.84 -0.08
C GLU A 58 -10.30 10.79 -0.27
N LEU A 59 -10.33 10.19 -1.48
CA LEU A 59 -11.11 9.00 -1.78
C LEU A 59 -10.35 7.73 -1.36
N PRO A 60 -10.70 7.10 -0.21
CA PRO A 60 -9.99 5.94 0.24
C PRO A 60 -10.23 4.74 -0.68
N VAL A 61 -9.23 3.87 -0.79
CA VAL A 61 -9.34 2.59 -1.48
C VAL A 61 -9.58 1.47 -0.48
N THR A 62 -10.33 0.45 -0.90
CA THR A 62 -10.61 -0.72 -0.06
C THR A 62 -9.69 -1.87 -0.44
N VAL A 63 -8.95 -2.41 0.51
CA VAL A 63 -8.11 -3.60 0.33
C VAL A 63 -8.83 -4.82 0.88
N VAL A 64 -9.10 -5.81 0.04
CA VAL A 64 -9.82 -7.04 0.40
C VAL A 64 -8.88 -8.23 0.33
N LYS A 65 -8.61 -8.86 1.48
CA LYS A 65 -7.85 -10.12 1.53
C LYS A 65 -8.73 -11.30 1.16
N ARG A 66 -8.25 -12.09 0.20
CA ARG A 66 -8.85 -13.33 -0.25
C ARG A 66 -7.86 -14.47 -0.13
N LYS A 67 -8.35 -15.64 0.26
CA LYS A 67 -7.58 -16.88 0.19
C LYS A 67 -7.92 -17.61 -1.08
N THR A 68 -6.89 -18.03 -1.80
CA THR A 68 -6.98 -18.77 -3.05
C THR A 68 -6.22 -20.09 -2.91
N LEU A 69 -6.33 -20.96 -3.91
CA LEU A 69 -5.51 -22.17 -3.98
C LEU A 69 -4.02 -21.85 -4.24
N GLU A 70 -3.74 -20.71 -4.89
CA GLU A 70 -2.39 -20.23 -5.21
C GLU A 70 -1.72 -19.51 -4.02
N GLY A 71 -2.49 -19.14 -3.00
CA GLY A 71 -2.01 -18.39 -1.85
C GLY A 71 -2.95 -17.24 -1.46
N THR A 72 -2.39 -16.25 -0.78
CA THR A 72 -3.09 -15.04 -0.37
C THR A 72 -3.05 -13.99 -1.47
N GLU A 73 -4.20 -13.38 -1.73
CA GLU A 73 -4.38 -12.33 -2.74
C GLU A 73 -5.10 -11.13 -2.09
N TYR A 74 -4.61 -9.92 -2.33
CA TYR A 74 -5.12 -8.66 -1.80
C TYR A 74 -5.64 -7.84 -2.97
N VAL A 75 -6.96 -7.65 -3.04
CA VAL A 75 -7.58 -6.89 -4.13
C VAL A 75 -7.85 -5.47 -3.63
N VAL A 76 -7.24 -4.49 -4.30
CA VAL A 76 -7.49 -3.07 -4.09
C VAL A 76 -8.66 -2.67 -4.98
N HIS A 77 -9.71 -2.15 -4.36
CA HIS A 77 -10.90 -1.63 -5.02
C HIS A 77 -10.99 -0.12 -4.82
N SER A 78 -11.16 0.60 -5.92
CA SER A 78 -11.63 1.97 -5.94
C SER A 78 -12.85 2.08 -6.85
N ASN A 79 -13.44 3.27 -6.95
CA ASN A 79 -14.54 3.53 -7.88
C ASN A 79 -14.08 3.53 -9.35
N HIS A 80 -12.77 3.63 -9.60
CA HIS A 80 -12.23 3.95 -10.92
C HIS A 80 -11.17 2.96 -11.41
N PHE A 81 -10.64 2.12 -10.54
CA PHE A 81 -9.71 1.06 -10.92
C PHE A 81 -9.72 -0.06 -9.89
N GLU A 82 -9.22 -1.21 -10.30
CA GLU A 82 -8.98 -2.34 -9.39
C GLU A 82 -7.66 -2.99 -9.76
N VAL A 83 -6.87 -3.34 -8.75
CA VAL A 83 -5.61 -4.06 -8.92
C VAL A 83 -5.48 -5.14 -7.86
N SER A 84 -4.84 -6.25 -8.19
CA SER A 84 -4.56 -7.32 -7.24
C SER A 84 -3.07 -7.34 -6.88
N TYR A 85 -2.76 -7.67 -5.63
CA TYR A 85 -1.43 -8.01 -5.17
C TYR A 85 -1.44 -9.43 -4.63
N ALA A 86 -0.59 -10.30 -5.15
CA ALA A 86 -0.61 -11.72 -4.81
C ALA A 86 0.77 -12.21 -4.38
N MET A 87 0.78 -13.14 -3.42
CA MET A 87 1.94 -13.97 -3.18
C MET A 87 2.01 -15.04 -4.26
N CYS A 88 2.97 -14.93 -5.17
CA CYS A 88 3.28 -15.93 -6.18
C CYS A 88 4.54 -16.72 -5.76
N ALA A 89 4.86 -17.79 -6.52
CA ALA A 89 6.06 -18.60 -6.26
C ALA A 89 7.38 -17.79 -6.31
N THR A 90 7.38 -16.68 -7.06
CA THR A 90 8.56 -15.82 -7.27
C THR A 90 8.60 -14.59 -6.35
N GLY A 91 7.53 -14.32 -5.59
CA GLY A 91 7.45 -13.16 -4.70
C GLY A 91 6.05 -12.54 -4.62
N PHE A 92 5.96 -11.44 -3.89
CA PHE A 92 4.79 -10.59 -3.76
C PHE A 92 4.83 -9.43 -4.75
N GLY A 93 3.74 -9.19 -5.47
CA GLY A 93 3.63 -8.06 -6.39
C GLY A 93 2.27 -8.00 -7.08
N THR A 94 2.18 -7.11 -8.07
CA THR A 94 0.94 -6.80 -8.80
C THR A 94 0.49 -7.94 -9.73
N LYS A 95 -0.82 -8.04 -9.90
CA LYS A 95 -1.51 -8.97 -10.78
C LYS A 95 -2.82 -8.34 -11.25
N GLU A 96 -3.32 -8.75 -12.41
CA GLU A 96 -4.68 -8.40 -12.83
C GLU A 96 -5.72 -9.00 -11.88
N VAL A 97 -6.77 -8.22 -11.59
CA VAL A 97 -7.90 -8.71 -10.80
C VAL A 97 -8.69 -9.75 -11.61
N ARG A 98 -9.04 -10.86 -10.95
CA ARG A 98 -9.89 -11.89 -11.55
C ARG A 98 -11.26 -11.30 -11.91
N ASN A 99 -11.77 -11.61 -13.10
CA ASN A 99 -13.06 -11.08 -13.58
C ASN A 99 -14.22 -11.30 -12.59
N SER A 100 -14.23 -12.43 -11.87
CA SER A 100 -15.27 -12.75 -10.87
C SER A 100 -15.26 -11.84 -9.64
N TRP A 101 -14.20 -11.07 -9.43
CA TRP A 101 -14.04 -10.15 -8.31
C TRP A 101 -13.98 -8.70 -8.75
N SER A 102 -13.96 -8.45 -10.06
CA SER A 102 -13.84 -7.11 -10.62
C SER A 102 -15.22 -6.49 -10.80
N ASN A 103 -15.41 -5.30 -10.24
CA ASN A 103 -16.61 -4.49 -10.39
C ASN A 103 -16.39 -3.30 -11.33
N VAL A 104 -15.13 -2.92 -11.57
CA VAL A 104 -14.77 -1.83 -12.48
C VAL A 104 -14.52 -2.39 -13.88
N PRO A 105 -15.14 -1.84 -14.94
CA PRO A 105 -14.89 -2.31 -16.29
C PRO A 105 -13.41 -2.23 -16.65
N LYS A 106 -12.84 -3.31 -17.22
CA LYS A 106 -11.40 -3.40 -17.55
C LYS A 106 -10.86 -2.22 -18.35
N ARG A 107 -11.68 -1.65 -19.25
CA ARG A 107 -11.29 -0.48 -20.05
C ARG A 107 -10.97 0.73 -19.18
N ILE A 108 -11.72 0.93 -18.09
CA ILE A 108 -11.52 2.05 -17.16
C ILE A 108 -10.27 1.79 -16.32
N THR A 109 -10.15 0.60 -15.71
CA THR A 109 -8.95 0.19 -14.98
C THR A 109 -7.67 0.36 -15.82
N ASN A 110 -7.70 -0.07 -17.09
CA ASN A 110 -6.56 0.03 -18.00
C ASN A 110 -6.22 1.45 -18.45
N ALA A 111 -7.15 2.40 -18.32
CA ALA A 111 -6.89 3.82 -18.59
C ALA A 111 -6.22 4.49 -17.39
N VAL A 112 -6.63 4.10 -16.18
CA VAL A 112 -6.10 4.65 -14.92
C VAL A 112 -4.74 4.07 -14.57
N LEU A 113 -4.57 2.75 -14.68
CA LEU A 113 -3.32 2.07 -14.30
C LEU A 113 -2.26 2.19 -15.40
N ASN A 114 -1.03 2.49 -14.97
CA ASN A 114 0.15 2.46 -15.82
C ASN A 114 0.58 1.00 -16.05
N LYS A 115 0.52 0.53 -17.30
CA LYS A 115 0.85 -0.85 -17.66
C LYS A 115 2.33 -1.19 -17.47
N ASP A 116 3.21 -0.21 -17.68
CA ASP A 116 4.64 -0.42 -17.50
C ASP A 116 4.99 -0.53 -16.01
N GLU A 117 4.35 0.29 -15.16
CA GLU A 117 4.48 0.15 -13.71
C GLU A 117 3.85 -1.14 -13.19
N MET A 118 2.68 -1.52 -13.71
CA MET A 118 2.10 -2.84 -13.42
C MET A 118 3.09 -3.96 -13.72
N LYS A 119 3.85 -3.89 -14.81
CA LYS A 119 4.87 -4.88 -15.15
C LYS A 119 6.09 -4.78 -14.24
N ARG A 120 6.57 -3.58 -13.94
CA ARG A 120 7.72 -3.35 -13.03
C ARG A 120 7.45 -3.88 -11.62
N GLN A 121 6.21 -3.74 -11.15
CA GLN A 121 5.79 -4.12 -9.81
C GLN A 121 5.25 -5.56 -9.71
N GLN A 122 5.38 -6.40 -10.75
CA GLN A 122 4.96 -7.82 -10.67
C GLN A 122 5.67 -8.60 -9.57
N ILE A 123 6.86 -8.15 -9.18
CA ILE A 123 7.61 -8.65 -8.02
C ILE A 123 8.18 -7.44 -7.29
N ILE A 124 7.48 -6.99 -6.24
CA ILE A 124 7.93 -5.93 -5.33
C ILE A 124 8.94 -6.49 -4.34
N THR A 125 8.70 -7.70 -3.83
CA THR A 125 9.63 -8.38 -2.94
C THR A 125 9.60 -9.89 -3.20
N PRO A 126 10.76 -10.58 -3.21
CA PRO A 126 10.80 -12.04 -3.32
C PRO A 126 10.39 -12.73 -2.01
N ASN A 127 10.31 -11.99 -0.90
CA ASN A 127 10.06 -12.55 0.42
C ASN A 127 8.57 -12.83 0.64
N LYS A 128 8.29 -13.78 1.53
CA LYS A 128 6.95 -13.92 2.09
C LYS A 128 6.58 -12.66 2.86
N VAL A 129 5.33 -12.23 2.72
CA VAL A 129 4.78 -11.06 3.42
C VAL A 129 3.60 -11.51 4.27
N ASP A 130 3.51 -10.95 5.47
CA ASP A 130 2.30 -10.99 6.29
C ASP A 130 1.33 -9.86 5.90
N ASP A 131 0.21 -9.75 6.62
CA ASP A 131 -0.83 -8.77 6.31
C ASP A 131 -0.31 -7.34 6.44
N GLU A 132 0.43 -7.04 7.51
CA GLU A 132 0.97 -5.71 7.78
C GLU A 132 1.98 -5.29 6.72
N THR A 133 2.93 -6.17 6.39
CA THR A 133 3.93 -5.93 5.35
C THR A 133 3.28 -5.78 3.97
N ALA A 134 2.29 -6.63 3.65
CA ALA A 134 1.57 -6.55 2.38
C ALA A 134 0.85 -5.20 2.24
N LEU A 135 0.16 -4.76 3.29
CA LEU A 135 -0.56 -3.49 3.32
C LEU A 135 0.38 -2.28 3.20
N GLY A 136 1.52 -2.30 3.89
CA GLY A 136 2.55 -1.26 3.73
C GLY A 136 3.12 -1.21 2.32
N LEU A 137 3.43 -2.37 1.71
CA LEU A 137 3.89 -2.41 0.32
C LEU A 137 2.82 -1.95 -0.67
N ILE A 138 1.56 -2.33 -0.48
CA ILE A 138 0.46 -1.82 -1.31
C ILE A 138 0.40 -0.30 -1.18
N ALA A 139 0.44 0.23 0.04
CA ALA A 139 0.38 1.66 0.28
C ALA A 139 1.54 2.41 -0.40
N CYS A 140 2.78 1.93 -0.27
CA CYS A 140 3.93 2.61 -0.88
C CYS A 140 3.95 2.55 -2.42
N PHE A 141 3.49 1.45 -3.03
CA PHE A 141 3.67 1.22 -4.47
C PHE A 141 2.43 1.52 -5.34
N LEU A 142 1.24 1.56 -4.74
CA LEU A 142 0.00 1.88 -5.44
C LEU A 142 0.00 3.27 -6.11
N PRO A 143 0.54 4.36 -5.52
CA PRO A 143 0.54 5.66 -6.15
C PRO A 143 1.35 5.71 -7.45
N ASP A 144 2.47 4.98 -7.50
CA ASP A 144 3.29 4.86 -8.72
C ASP A 144 2.57 4.06 -9.80
N LEU A 145 1.64 3.19 -9.42
CA LEU A 145 0.87 2.38 -10.37
C LEU A 145 -0.12 3.21 -11.20
N ILE A 146 -0.47 4.41 -10.73
CA ILE A 146 -1.48 5.26 -11.36
C ILE A 146 -0.82 6.22 -12.35
N ASN A 147 -1.36 6.27 -13.57
CA ASN A 147 -0.94 7.22 -14.59
C ASN A 147 -1.10 8.67 -14.08
N ASP A 148 -0.15 9.54 -14.42
CA ASP A 148 -0.05 10.92 -13.90
C ASP A 148 -1.34 11.74 -14.03
N GLY A 149 -2.11 11.53 -15.10
CA GLY A 149 -3.39 12.22 -15.31
C GLY A 149 -4.52 11.80 -14.35
N TYR A 150 -4.29 10.78 -13.52
CA TYR A 150 -5.30 10.16 -12.66
C TYR A 150 -4.86 10.08 -11.19
N THR A 151 -3.77 10.74 -10.79
CA THR A 151 -3.29 10.73 -9.39
C THR A 151 -4.30 11.29 -8.39
N HIS A 152 -5.13 12.25 -8.82
CA HIS A 152 -6.29 12.77 -8.09
C HIS A 152 -7.38 11.73 -7.77
N LEU A 153 -7.22 10.47 -8.22
CA LEU A 153 -8.10 9.39 -7.80
C LEU A 153 -7.68 8.78 -6.45
N LEU A 154 -6.49 9.16 -5.97
CA LEU A 154 -6.01 8.89 -4.63
C LEU A 154 -5.95 10.15 -3.75
N ASN A 155 -5.98 11.36 -4.33
CA ASN A 155 -5.98 12.66 -3.65
C ASN A 155 -7.32 13.39 -3.75
#